data_AF-A0A0E3NUG0-F1
#
_entry.id   AF-A0A0E3NUG0-F1
#
_cell.length_a   1.000
_cell.length_b   1.000
_cell.length_c   1.000
_cell.angle_alpha   90.00
_cell.angle_beta   90.00
_cell.angle_gamma   90.00
#
_symmetry.space_group_name_H-M   'P 1'
#
loop_
_entity.id
_entity.type
_entity.pdbx_description
1 polymer ?
#
loop_
_entity_poly.entity_id
_entity_poly.type
_entity_poly.pdbx_seq_one_letter_code
_entity_poly.pdbx_strand_id
1 'polypeptide(L)' 'MGVSRKTFWKYLQNARQKAADAFVNGKTIEISGGEYVNSGECKIDFLCKECDHMWELKSN' A
#
# COMPACT_ATOMS: atom_id res chain seq x y z
N MET A 1 15.81 2.22 -3.16
CA MET A 1 15.86 0.94 -2.41
C MET A 1 17.27 0.40 -2.15
N GLY A 2 18.31 0.73 -2.94
CA GLY A 2 19.70 0.36 -2.58
C GLY A 2 20.00 -1.14 -2.52
N VAL A 3 19.19 -1.99 -3.17
CA VAL A 3 19.33 -3.46 -3.15
C VAL A 3 19.70 -4.00 -4.52
N SER A 4 20.33 -5.19 -4.56
CA SER A 4 20.67 -5.87 -5.81
C SER A 4 19.43 -6.26 -6.62
N ARG A 5 19.57 -6.35 -7.95
CA ARG A 5 18.48 -6.81 -8.84
C ARG A 5 17.97 -8.20 -8.45
N LYS A 6 18.87 -9.12 -8.08
CA LYS A 6 18.51 -10.48 -7.64
C LYS A 6 17.65 -10.44 -6.38
N THR A 7 18.04 -9.61 -5.42
CA THR A 7 17.30 -9.41 -4.16
C THR A 7 15.92 -8.83 -4.43
N PHE A 8 15.83 -7.79 -5.26
CA PHE A 8 14.56 -7.18 -5.64
C PHE A 8 13.64 -8.18 -6.34
N TRP A 9 14.15 -8.93 -7.31
CA TRP A 9 13.38 -9.96 -8.01
C TRP A 9 12.82 -11.02 -7.06
N LYS A 10 13.63 -11.48 -6.10
CA LYS A 10 13.18 -12.45 -5.08
C LYS A 10 12.04 -11.87 -4.24
N TYR A 11 12.17 -10.63 -3.76
CA TYR A 11 11.11 -10.00 -2.97
C TYR A 11 9.83 -9.77 -3.77
N LEU A 12 9.96 -9.33 -5.02
CA LEU A 12 8.82 -9.13 -5.92
C LEU A 12 8.05 -10.44 -6.15
N GLN A 13 8.76 -11.55 -6.38
CA GLN A 13 8.12 -12.84 -6.58
C GLN A 13 7.39 -13.32 -5.31
N ASN A 14 8.02 -13.16 -4.15
CA ASN A 14 7.40 -13.49 -2.86
C ASN A 14 6.16 -12.62 -2.59
N ALA A 15 6.20 -11.33 -2.92
CA ALA A 15 5.06 -10.43 -2.74
C ALA A 15 3.88 -10.84 -3.63
N ARG A 16 4.13 -11.20 -4.90
CA ARG A 16 3.11 -11.71 -5.82
C ARG A 16 2.45 -12.99 -5.32
N GLN A 17 3.24 -13.91 -4.77
CA GLN A 17 2.70 -15.15 -4.19
C GLN A 17 1.79 -14.87 -2.99
N LYS A 18 2.19 -13.96 -2.08
CA LYS A 18 1.37 -13.55 -0.93
C LYS A 18 0.06 -12.87 -1.37
N ALA A 19 0.12 -12.00 -2.37
CA ALA A 19 -1.06 -11.32 -2.89
C ALA A 19 -2.04 -12.34 -3.50
N ALA A 20 -1.55 -13.28 -4.33
CA ALA A 20 -2.38 -14.32 -4.91
C ALA A 20 -3.02 -15.22 -3.84
N ASP A 21 -2.25 -15.65 -2.85
CA ASP A 21 -2.76 -16.43 -1.72
C ASP A 21 -3.83 -15.69 -0.92
N ALA A 22 -3.64 -14.38 -0.67
CA ALA A 22 -4.63 -13.57 0.01
C ALA A 22 -5.92 -13.44 -0.79
N PHE A 23 -5.83 -13.21 -2.10
CA PHE A 23 -7.01 -13.08 -2.96
C PHE A 23 -7.79 -14.39 -3.10
N VAL A 24 -7.12 -15.51 -3.31
CA VAL A 24 -7.79 -16.81 -3.48
C VAL A 24 -8.44 -17.29 -2.18
N ASN A 25 -7.78 -17.08 -1.05
CA ASN A 25 -8.26 -17.58 0.25
C ASN A 25 -9.04 -16.55 1.05
N GLY A 26 -9.35 -15.37 0.49
CA GLY A 26 -10.11 -14.31 1.17
C GLY A 26 -9.40 -13.74 2.41
N LYS A 27 -8.07 -13.65 2.40
CA LYS A 27 -7.29 -13.07 3.50
C LYS A 27 -7.22 -11.55 3.35
N THR A 28 -7.26 -10.85 4.47
CA THR A 28 -7.03 -9.39 4.51
C THR A 28 -5.58 -9.06 4.22
N ILE A 29 -5.34 -8.03 3.40
CA ILE A 29 -4.01 -7.44 3.18
C ILE A 29 -3.95 -6.11 3.93
N GLU A 30 -3.08 -6.05 4.93
CA GLU A 30 -2.73 -4.80 5.61
C GLU A 30 -1.42 -4.25 5.03
N ILE A 31 -1.44 -3.01 4.59
CA ILE A 31 -0.26 -2.26 4.16
C ILE A 31 0.00 -1.20 5.21
N SER A 32 1.16 -1.28 5.87
CA SER A 32 1.52 -0.41 6.99
C SER A 32 2.90 0.21 6.82
N GLY A 33 3.06 1.45 7.29
CA GLY A 33 4.33 2.18 7.29
C GLY A 33 4.77 2.72 5.92
N GLY A 34 5.81 3.54 5.93
CA GLY A 34 6.30 4.24 4.74
C GLY A 34 5.52 5.54 4.43
N GLU A 35 5.95 6.22 3.38
CA GLU A 35 5.28 7.43 2.87
C GLU A 35 4.38 7.05 1.70
N TYR A 36 3.10 7.42 1.79
CA TYR A 36 2.11 7.17 0.75
C TYR A 36 1.83 8.45 -0.03
N VAL A 37 1.69 8.32 -1.34
CA VAL A 37 1.25 9.42 -2.22
C VAL A 37 -0.02 8.96 -2.92
N ASN A 38 -1.09 9.75 -2.80
CA ASN A 38 -2.28 9.59 -3.64
C ASN A 38 -2.03 10.36 -4.95
N SER A 39 -2.09 9.66 -6.09
CA SER A 39 -1.90 10.25 -7.42
C SER A 39 -3.02 11.21 -7.84
N GLY A 40 -4.10 11.32 -7.05
CA GLY A 40 -5.27 12.13 -7.34
C GLY A 40 -6.30 11.43 -8.23
N GLU A 41 -6.00 10.24 -8.75
CA GLU A 41 -6.93 9.43 -9.56
C GLU A 41 -8.12 8.91 -8.74
N CYS A 42 -7.92 8.72 -7.44
CA CYS A 42 -8.97 8.34 -6.51
C CYS A 42 -9.19 9.46 -5.48
N LYS A 43 -10.45 9.90 -5.34
CA LYS A 43 -10.87 10.68 -4.17
C LYS A 43 -10.85 9.76 -2.96
N ILE A 44 -9.94 10.03 -2.03
CA ILE A 44 -9.78 9.27 -0.80
C ILE A 44 -9.86 10.27 0.35
N ASP A 45 -10.77 10.02 1.28
CA ASP A 45 -10.84 10.73 2.54
C ASP A 45 -9.84 10.09 3.51
N PHE A 46 -8.96 10.90 4.07
CA PHE A 46 -8.02 10.45 5.09
C PHE A 46 -8.64 10.67 6.46
N LEU A 47 -8.66 9.64 7.29
CA LEU A 47 -9.10 9.71 8.70
C LEU A 47 -7.88 9.63 9.61
N CYS A 48 -7.67 10.67 10.43
CA CYS A 48 -6.74 10.59 11.54
C CYS A 48 -7.38 9.79 12.68
N LYS A 49 -6.81 8.64 13.04
CA LYS A 49 -7.33 7.80 14.13
C LYS A 49 -7.12 8.39 15.53
N GLU A 50 -6.31 9.45 15.68
CA GLU A 50 -6.05 10.07 16.98
C GLU A 50 -7.04 11.19 17.32
N CYS A 51 -7.57 11.89 16.30
CA CYS A 51 -8.46 13.04 16.50
C CYS A 51 -9.75 13.01 15.67
N ASP A 52 -10.01 11.91 14.95
CA ASP A 52 -11.14 11.73 14.02
C ASP A 52 -11.28 12.81 12.95
N HIS A 53 -10.20 13.56 12.70
CA HIS A 53 -10.21 14.57 11.65
C HIS A 53 -10.17 13.90 10.27
N MET A 54 -11.10 14.32 9.40
CA MET A 54 -11.15 13.89 8.01
C MET A 54 -10.70 15.02 7.08
N TRP A 55 -9.85 14.70 6.10
CA TRP A 55 -9.45 15.65 5.06
C TRP A 55 -9.33 15.00 3.68
N GLU A 56 -9.60 15.80 2.64
CA GLU A 56 -9.34 15.45 1.25
C GLU A 56 -7.95 15.98 0.84
N LEU A 57 -7.15 15.15 0.16
CA LEU A 57 -5.97 15.67 -0.56
C LEU A 57 -6.46 16.45 -1.78
N LYS A 58 -6.25 17.77 -1.78
CA LYS A 58 -6.43 18.58 -3.00
C LYS A 58 -5.35 18.16 -4.01
N SER A 59 -5.76 17.42 -5.03
CA SER A 59 -4.94 17.22 -6.24
C SER A 59 -4.69 18.59 -6.87
N ASN A 60 -3.42 18.94 -7.05
CA ASN A 60 -2.98 20.16 -7.72
C ASN A 60 -2.93 19.94 -9.24
#